data_AF-A0A7D9JPC0-F1
#
_entry.id   AF-A0A7D9JPC0-F1
#
_cell.length_a   1.000
_cell.length_b   1.000
_cell.length_c   1.000
_cell.angle_alpha   90.00
_cell.angle_beta   90.00
_cell.angle_gamma   90.00
#
_symmetry.space_group_name_H-M   'P 1'
#
loop_
_entity.id
_entity.type
_entity.pdbx_description
1 polymer ?
#
loop_
_entity_poly.entity_id
_entity_poly.type
_entity_poly.pdbx_seq_one_letter_code
_entity_poly.pdbx_strand_id
1 'polypeptide(L)'
;MSILDLSKTLMYDFHYNAIKKEYGDGAKLLFTDTDSLMYEIKSNDVYEDFRRIGEEQDCWDNSDYPKDSPYYSAHNKKVIGKFKDEAEGVPVIEFVGLRSK
;
A
#
# COMPACT_ATOMS: atom_id res chain seq x y z
N MET A 1 -14.91 -14.06 -15.79
CA MET A 1 -13.99 -13.44 -14.83
C MET A 1 -13.73 -14.46 -13.75
N SER A 2 -12.49 -14.93 -13.63
CA SER A 2 -12.10 -15.90 -12.60
C SER A 2 -11.69 -15.18 -11.30
N ILE A 3 -11.56 -15.92 -10.20
CA ILE A 3 -11.08 -15.38 -8.91
C ILE A 3 -9.71 -14.72 -9.07
N LEU A 4 -8.84 -15.29 -9.90
CA LEU A 4 -7.52 -14.73 -10.17
C LEU A 4 -7.61 -13.39 -10.92
N ASP A 5 -8.54 -13.25 -11.87
CA ASP A 5 -8.73 -12.00 -12.61
C ASP A 5 -9.21 -10.87 -11.68
N LEU A 6 -10.10 -11.19 -10.73
CA LEU A 6 -10.58 -10.24 -9.73
C LEU A 6 -9.44 -9.78 -8.81
N SER A 7 -8.63 -10.71 -8.31
CA SER A 7 -7.45 -10.39 -7.49
C SER A 7 -6.46 -9.51 -8.24
N LYS A 8 -6.12 -9.84 -9.49
CA LYS A 8 -5.24 -9.00 -10.32
C LYS A 8 -5.83 -7.62 -10.58
N THR A 9 -7.14 -7.54 -10.83
CA THR A 9 -7.81 -6.26 -11.07
C THR A 9 -7.70 -5.36 -9.85
N LEU A 10 -7.90 -5.90 -8.64
CA LEU A 10 -7.71 -5.15 -7.40
C LEU A 10 -6.27 -4.64 -7.23
N MET A 11 -5.28 -5.50 -7.46
CA MET A 11 -3.86 -5.12 -7.35
C MET A 11 -3.48 -4.03 -8.37
N TYR A 12 -3.99 -4.14 -9.60
CA TYR A 12 -3.75 -3.14 -10.64
C TYR A 12 -4.48 -1.83 -10.38
N ASP A 13 -5.71 -1.89 -9.89
CA ASP A 13 -6.48 -0.70 -9.52
C ASP A 13 -5.72 0.11 -8.48
N PHE A 14 -5.25 -0.54 -7.42
CA PHE A 14 -4.42 0.12 -6.41
C PHE A 14 -3.09 0.66 -6.98
N HIS A 15 -2.39 -0.13 -7.80
CA HIS A 15 -1.13 0.32 -8.40
C HIS A 15 -1.30 1.56 -9.28
N TYR A 16 -2.27 1.54 -10.20
CA TYR A 16 -2.42 2.58 -11.21
C TYR A 16 -3.24 3.78 -10.71
N ASN A 17 -4.32 3.54 -9.95
CA ASN A 17 -5.25 4.58 -9.52
C ASN A 17 -4.92 5.17 -8.16
N ALA A 18 -4.11 4.52 -7.32
CA ALA A 18 -3.58 5.08 -6.08
C ALA A 18 -2.12 5.51 -6.24
N ILE A 19 -1.20 4.55 -6.34
CA ILE A 19 0.25 4.83 -6.22
C ILE A 19 0.79 5.61 -7.43
N LYS A 20 0.54 5.14 -8.66
CA LYS A 20 1.03 5.82 -9.87
C LYS A 20 0.33 7.16 -10.10
N LYS A 21 -0.93 7.30 -9.68
CA LYS A 21 -1.66 8.57 -9.74
C LYS A 21 -1.05 9.63 -8.83
N GLU A 22 -0.69 9.25 -7.61
CA GLU A 22 -0.10 10.16 -6.63
C GLU A 22 1.35 10.52 -6.96
N TYR A 23 2.19 9.50 -7.19
CA TYR A 23 3.64 9.71 -7.24
C TYR A 23 4.22 9.73 -8.66
N GLY A 24 3.48 9.29 -9.68
CA GLY A 24 3.98 9.24 -11.06
C GLY A 24 5.30 8.47 -11.18
N ASP A 25 6.35 9.15 -11.63
CA ASP A 25 7.71 8.60 -11.75
C ASP A 25 8.50 8.61 -10.42
N GLY A 26 7.94 9.24 -9.39
CA GLY A 26 8.47 9.22 -8.02
C GLY A 26 8.23 7.91 -7.28
N ALA A 27 7.35 7.03 -7.78
CA ALA A 27 7.18 5.68 -7.26
C ALA A 27 7.75 4.64 -8.23
N LYS A 28 8.63 3.78 -7.69
CA LYS A 28 9.23 2.65 -8.40
C LYS A 28 8.81 1.36 -7.71
N LEU A 29 8.14 0.49 -8.46
CA LEU A 29 7.78 -0.84 -7.98
C LEU A 29 9.02 -1.72 -7.92
N LEU A 30 9.38 -2.18 -6.71
CA LEU A 30 10.56 -3.00 -6.45
C LEU A 30 10.26 -4.48 -6.54
N PHE A 31 9.11 -4.90 -6.00
CA PHE A 31 8.72 -6.29 -5.90
C PHE A 31 7.19 -6.44 -5.80
N THR A 32 6.70 -7.60 -6.24
CA THR A 32 5.31 -8.03 -6.13
C THR A 32 5.27 -9.51 -5.78
N ASP A 33 4.38 -9.92 -4.87
CA ASP A 33 4.04 -11.33 -4.63
C ASP A 33 2.57 -11.43 -4.28
N THR A 34 1.80 -12.21 -5.05
CA THR A 34 0.37 -12.56 -4.87
C THR A 34 -0.56 -11.40 -4.46
N ASP A 35 -0.48 -10.94 -3.23
CA ASP A 35 -1.29 -9.91 -2.56
C ASP A 35 -0.46 -8.73 -1.98
N SER A 36 0.83 -8.65 -2.28
CA SER A 36 1.78 -7.65 -1.75
C SER A 36 2.49 -6.88 -2.86
N LEU A 37 2.78 -5.60 -2.58
CA LEU A 37 3.50 -4.68 -3.45
C LEU A 37 4.52 -3.92 -2.60
N MET A 38 5.77 -3.86 -3.07
CA MET A 38 6.82 -3.08 -2.41
C MET A 38 7.30 -1.97 -3.34
N TYR A 39 7.38 -0.76 -2.81
CA TYR A 39 7.73 0.45 -3.56
C TYR A 39 8.92 1.16 -2.95
N GLU A 40 9.76 1.70 -3.82
CA GLU A 40 10.62 2.84 -3.50
C GLU A 40 9.83 4.10 -3.87
N ILE A 41 9.54 4.95 -2.87
CA ILE A 41 8.77 6.18 -3.05
C ILE A 41 9.66 7.37 -2.72
N LYS A 42 9.71 8.34 -3.63
CA LYS A 42 10.31 9.65 -3.40
C LYS A 42 9.21 10.63 -3.00
N SER A 43 9.11 10.90 -1.71
CA SER A 43 8.23 11.95 -1.16
C SER A 43 8.93 12.72 -0.05
N ASN A 44 8.42 13.90 0.26
CA ASN A 44 8.82 14.68 1.43
C ASN A 44 8.26 14.07 2.73
N ASP A 45 7.02 13.57 2.69
CA ASP A 45 6.35 12.91 3.81
C ASP A 45 5.38 11.84 3.28
N VAL A 46 5.87 10.60 3.28
CA VAL A 46 5.13 9.43 2.78
C VAL A 46 3.89 9.13 3.64
N TYR A 47 3.92 9.45 4.93
CA TYR A 47 2.80 9.12 5.83
C TYR A 47 1.61 10.05 5.63
N GLU A 48 1.86 11.35 5.45
CA GLU A 48 0.78 12.29 5.12
C GLU A 48 0.16 11.98 3.74
N ASP A 49 0.99 11.62 2.75
CA ASP A 49 0.50 11.20 1.45
C ASP A 49 -0.35 9.92 1.55
N PHE A 50 0.10 8.93 2.33
CA PHE A 50 -0.70 7.72 2.56
C PHE A 50 -1.99 8.00 3.30
N ARG A 51 -2.00 8.91 4.27
CA ARG A 51 -3.24 9.36 4.93
C ARG A 51 -4.21 9.94 3.92
N ARG A 52 -3.76 10.85 3.05
CA ARG A 52 -4.59 11.45 1.98
C ARG A 52 -5.14 10.40 1.03
N ILE A 53 -4.29 9.52 0.48
CA ILE A 53 -4.73 8.43 -0.40
C ILE A 53 -5.78 7.56 0.30
N GLY A 54 -5.57 7.29 1.59
CA GLY A 54 -6.48 6.52 2.43
C GLY A 54 -7.85 7.13 2.59
N GLU A 55 -7.90 8.42 2.88
CA GLU A 55 -9.14 9.16 3.04
C GLU A 55 -9.89 9.29 1.70
N GLU A 56 -9.18 9.46 0.58
CA GLU A 56 -9.77 9.62 -0.74
C GLU A 56 -10.28 8.30 -1.35
N GLN A 57 -9.56 7.20 -1.15
CA GLN A 57 -9.83 5.91 -1.80
C GLN A 57 -10.39 4.85 -0.84
N ASP A 58 -10.48 5.17 0.45
CA ASP A 58 -10.87 4.25 1.51
C ASP A 58 -10.08 2.93 1.46
N CYS A 59 -8.81 2.93 1.06
CA CYS A 59 -8.11 1.71 0.68
C CYS A 59 -7.30 1.03 1.79
N TRP A 60 -7.13 1.67 2.96
CA TRP A 60 -6.24 1.19 4.02
C TRP A 60 -6.95 0.50 5.19
N ASP A 61 -6.36 -0.60 5.65
CA ASP A 61 -6.53 -1.17 6.97
C ASP A 61 -5.35 -0.76 7.86
N ASN A 62 -5.53 0.32 8.63
CA ASN A 62 -4.54 0.81 9.60
C ASN A 62 -4.82 0.30 11.02
N SER A 63 -5.55 -0.82 11.16
CA SER A 63 -5.97 -1.30 12.48
C SER A 63 -4.85 -1.97 13.29
N ASP A 64 -3.71 -2.22 12.66
CA ASP A 64 -2.50 -2.76 13.27
C ASP A 64 -1.52 -1.66 13.75
N TYR A 65 -1.75 -0.39 13.39
CA TYR A 65 -0.95 0.72 13.90
C TYR A 65 -1.12 0.88 15.43
N PRO A 66 -0.12 1.44 16.15
CA PRO A 66 -0.27 1.81 17.57
C PRO A 66 -1.49 2.71 17.78
N LYS A 67 -2.30 2.47 18.81
CA LYS A 67 -3.55 3.23 19.05
C LYS A 67 -3.33 4.72 19.32
N ASP A 68 -2.13 5.05 19.78
CA ASP A 68 -1.63 6.40 20.03
C ASP A 68 -1.12 7.09 18.74
N SER A 69 -1.00 6.37 17.63
CA SER A 69 -0.62 6.94 16.34
C SER A 69 -1.76 7.75 15.72
N PRO A 70 -1.49 8.92 15.11
CA PRO A 70 -2.50 9.67 14.37
C PRO A 70 -3.04 8.92 13.14
N TYR A 71 -2.34 7.86 12.68
CA TYR A 71 -2.72 7.07 11.52
C TYR A 71 -3.58 5.85 11.86
N TYR A 72 -3.78 5.55 13.16
CA TYR A 72 -4.59 4.42 13.60
C TYR A 72 -6.07 4.60 13.23
N SER A 73 -6.63 3.58 12.58
CA SER A 73 -8.06 3.51 12.33
C SER A 73 -8.55 2.07 12.33
N ALA A 74 -9.62 1.80 13.07
CA ALA A 74 -10.27 0.49 13.09
C ALA A 74 -11.35 0.34 12.00
N HIS A 75 -11.55 1.35 11.13
CA HIS A 75 -12.65 1.40 10.17
C HIS A 75 -12.67 0.20 9.21
N ASN A 76 -11.49 -0.14 8.66
CA ASN A 76 -11.32 -1.15 7.62
C ASN A 76 -10.72 -2.47 8.12
N LYS A 77 -10.78 -2.71 9.44
CA LYS A 77 -10.17 -3.89 10.06
C LYS A 77 -10.66 -5.19 9.43
N LYS A 78 -9.75 -5.92 8.77
CA LYS A 78 -10.01 -7.21 8.09
C LYS A 78 -11.07 -7.14 6.99
N VAL A 79 -11.29 -5.96 6.40
CA VAL A 79 -12.18 -5.82 5.24
C VAL A 79 -11.47 -6.35 3.99
N ILE A 80 -12.14 -7.21 3.24
CA ILE A 80 -11.57 -7.82 2.02
C ILE A 80 -11.25 -6.72 1.00
N GLY A 81 -10.06 -6.79 0.43
CA GLY A 81 -9.59 -5.92 -0.63
C GLY A 81 -9.03 -4.58 -0.16
N LYS A 82 -8.88 -4.38 1.16
CA LYS A 82 -8.13 -3.27 1.74
C LYS A 82 -6.66 -3.67 1.91
N PHE A 83 -5.77 -2.70 1.75
CA PHE A 83 -4.34 -2.88 1.89
C PHE A 83 -3.90 -2.52 3.31
N LYS A 84 -2.94 -3.26 3.84
CA LYS A 84 -2.30 -2.94 5.12
C LYS A 84 -0.83 -2.62 4.87
N ASP A 85 -0.26 -1.82 5.74
CA ASP A 85 1.18 -1.64 5.81
C ASP A 85 1.80 -2.77 6.63
N GLU A 86 2.62 -3.61 5.99
CA GLU A 86 3.30 -4.73 6.66
C GLU A 86 4.45 -4.30 7.55
N ALA A 87 4.94 -3.06 7.42
CA ALA A 87 6.01 -2.53 8.24
C ALA A 87 5.50 -1.76 9.47
N GLU A 88 4.18 -1.74 9.70
CA GLU A 88 3.52 -1.13 10.87
C GLU A 88 3.97 0.32 11.14
N GLY A 89 4.16 1.09 10.07
CA GLY A 89 4.60 2.47 10.17
C GLY A 89 6.10 2.67 10.34
N VAL A 90 6.93 1.62 10.18
CA VAL A 90 8.39 1.74 10.16
C VAL A 90 8.89 1.76 8.71
N PRO A 91 9.51 2.84 8.22
CA PRO A 91 9.97 2.88 6.83
C PRO A 91 11.10 1.86 6.60
N VAL A 92 10.96 1.08 5.53
CA VAL A 92 12.04 0.22 5.05
C VAL A 92 13.08 1.09 4.33
N ILE A 93 14.28 1.20 4.91
CA ILE A 93 15.36 2.07 4.39
C ILE A 93 16.24 1.40 3.33
N GLU A 94 16.27 0.06 3.29
CA GLU A 94 17.15 -0.71 2.42
C GLU A 94 16.40 -1.93 1.87
N PHE A 95 16.62 -2.25 0.59
CA PHE A 95 16.01 -3.39 -0.09
C PHE A 95 17.00 -4.08 -1.03
N VAL A 96 17.02 -5.42 -1.00
CA VAL A 96 17.79 -6.26 -1.94
C VAL A 96 16.91 -7.38 -2.48
N GLY A 97 16.62 -7.35 -3.78
CA GLY A 97 15.91 -8.41 -4.49
C GLY A 97 16.86 -9.28 -5.31
N LEU A 98 17.03 -10.56 -4.93
CA LEU A 98 17.95 -11.48 -5.61
C LEU A 98 17.33 -12.15 -6.85
N ARG A 99 16.12 -12.69 -6.69
CA ARG A 99 15.31 -13.30 -7.75
C ARG A 99 13.85 -13.33 -7.31
N SER A 100 12.93 -13.49 -8.26
CA SER A 100 11.55 -13.87 -7.91
C SER A 100 11.55 -15.20 -7.17
N LYS A 101 10.63 -15.35 -6.21
CA LYS A 101 10.35 -16.65 -5.61
C LYS A 101 9.74 -17.61 -6.63
#